data_AF-A0A961EZ55-F1
#
_entry.id   AF-A0A961EZ55-F1
#
_cell.length_a   1.000
_cell.length_b   1.000
_cell.length_c   1.000
_cell.angle_alpha   90.00
_cell.angle_beta   90.00
_cell.angle_gamma   90.00
#
_symmetry.space_group_name_H-M   'P 1'
#
loop_
_entity.id
_entity.type
_entity.pdbx_description
1 polymer ?
#
loop_
_entity_poly.entity_id
_entity_poly.type
_entity_poly.pdbx_seq_one_letter_code
_entity_poly.pdbx_strand_id
1 'polypeptide(L)'
;FIYFAGHVSLIIALFYFLYAWNMRPSAGSVLRVFLFTQFYFVVALGVNFLLDANYGYLMAKPENPSIMDFLGPWPRYLLELEVIAFVLFYVLYLPFRSAPGPSADRAPLEE
;
A
#
# COMPACT_ATOMS: atom_id res chain seq x y z
N PHE A 1 -16.56 1.42 14.60
CA PHE A 1 -17.48 1.22 13.46
C PHE A 1 -17.08 2.03 12.23
N ILE A 2 -17.02 3.37 12.29
CA ILE A 2 -16.72 4.24 11.13
C ILE A 2 -15.37 3.92 10.47
N TYR A 3 -14.32 3.68 11.26
CA TYR A 3 -13.00 3.28 10.75
C TYR A 3 -13.08 2.05 9.85
N PHE A 4 -13.68 0.95 10.33
CA PHE A 4 -13.78 -0.30 9.58
C PHE A 4 -14.66 -0.14 8.34
N ALA A 5 -15.78 0.56 8.45
CA ALA A 5 -16.65 0.84 7.31
C ALA A 5 -15.92 1.62 6.21
N GLY A 6 -15.19 2.68 6.57
CA GLY A 6 -14.40 3.47 5.63
C GLY A 6 -13.20 2.70 5.05
N HIS A 7 -12.55 1.86 5.85
CA HIS A 7 -11.41 1.08 5.39
C HIS A 7 -11.84 -0.01 4.39
N VAL A 8 -12.92 -0.73 4.69
CA VAL A 8 -13.44 -1.77 3.81
C VAL A 8 -14.03 -1.17 2.53
N SER A 9 -14.67 0.00 2.59
CA SER A 9 -15.23 0.65 1.39
C SER A 9 -14.15 1.03 0.37
N LEU A 10 -12.95 1.44 0.82
CA LEU A 10 -11.81 1.67 -0.07
C LEU A 10 -11.39 0.39 -0.81
N ILE A 11 -11.34 -0.74 -0.11
CA ILE A 11 -11.00 -2.04 -0.71
C ILE A 11 -12.06 -2.45 -1.75
N ILE A 12 -13.35 -2.29 -1.41
CA ILE A 12 -14.46 -2.57 -2.33
C ILE A 12 -14.37 -1.67 -3.58
N ALA A 13 -14.10 -0.38 -3.41
CA ALA A 13 -13.95 0.55 -4.52
C ALA A 13 -12.79 0.16 -5.45
N LEU A 14 -11.65 -0.28 -4.89
CA LEU A 14 -10.53 -0.78 -5.69
C LEU A 14 -10.93 -2.00 -6.53
N PHE A 15 -11.61 -2.97 -5.94
CA PHE A 15 -12.11 -4.14 -6.68
C PHE A 15 -13.16 -3.76 -7.74
N TYR A 16 -14.01 -2.78 -7.46
CA TYR A 16 -14.94 -2.25 -8.46
C TYR A 16 -14.20 -1.68 -9.67
N PHE A 17 -13.18 -0.84 -9.47
CA PHE A 17 -12.40 -0.32 -10.60
C PHE A 17 -11.63 -1.40 -11.35
N LEU A 18 -11.08 -2.39 -10.63
CA LEU A 18 -10.42 -3.53 -11.25
C LEU A 18 -11.39 -4.34 -12.11
N TYR A 19 -12.55 -4.71 -11.61
CA TYR A 19 -13.44 -5.65 -12.31
C TYR A 19 -14.50 -4.97 -13.19
N ALA A 20 -15.20 -3.96 -12.68
CA ALA A 20 -16.29 -3.29 -13.39
C ALA A 20 -15.76 -2.34 -14.49
N TRP A 21 -14.69 -1.60 -14.22
CA TRP A 21 -14.08 -0.67 -15.18
C TRP A 21 -12.85 -1.23 -15.90
N ASN A 22 -12.52 -2.50 -15.65
CA ASN A 22 -11.37 -3.18 -16.25
C ASN A 22 -10.06 -2.38 -16.12
N MET A 23 -9.92 -1.56 -15.07
CA MET A 23 -8.69 -0.82 -14.82
C MET A 23 -7.62 -1.83 -14.37
N ARG A 24 -6.41 -1.69 -14.90
CA ARG A 24 -5.29 -2.58 -14.58
C ARG A 24 -4.14 -1.73 -14.04
N PRO A 25 -3.42 -2.19 -12.99
CA PRO A 25 -2.19 -1.53 -12.57
C PRO A 25 -1.23 -1.43 -13.76
N SER A 26 -0.77 -0.21 -14.07
CA SER A 26 0.16 -0.02 -15.19
C SER A 26 1.52 -0.67 -14.91
N ALA A 27 2.30 -0.88 -15.96
CA ALA A 27 3.73 -1.17 -15.82
C ALA A 27 4.40 -0.07 -14.97
N GLY A 28 5.30 -0.47 -14.06
CA GLY A 28 5.97 0.46 -13.14
C GLY A 28 5.12 0.98 -11.96
N SER A 29 3.87 0.53 -11.82
CA SER A 29 3.00 0.93 -10.69
C SER A 29 3.61 0.61 -9.32
N VAL A 30 4.23 -0.58 -9.17
CA VAL A 30 4.93 -1.01 -7.95
C VAL A 30 5.98 0.02 -7.50
N LEU A 31 6.86 0.44 -8.43
CA LEU A 31 7.90 1.41 -8.11
C LEU A 31 7.31 2.77 -7.75
N ARG A 32 6.31 3.25 -8.49
CA ARG A 32 5.66 4.54 -8.19
C ARG A 32 5.01 4.54 -6.81
N VAL A 33 4.22 3.52 -6.49
CA VAL A 33 3.57 3.39 -5.18
C VAL A 33 4.62 3.29 -4.07
N PHE A 34 5.66 2.48 -4.26
CA PHE A 34 6.74 2.38 -3.30
C PHE A 34 7.39 3.74 -3.02
N LEU A 35 7.73 4.53 -4.05
CA LEU A 35 8.31 5.87 -3.88
C LEU A 35 7.35 6.83 -3.15
N PHE A 36 6.05 6.81 -3.44
CA PHE A 36 5.07 7.59 -2.68
C PHE A 36 4.98 7.14 -1.22
N THR A 37 5.07 5.83 -0.95
CA THR A 37 5.15 5.29 0.41
C THR A 37 6.42 5.74 1.13
N GLN A 38 7.56 5.79 0.45
CA GLN A 38 8.81 6.31 1.03
C GLN A 38 8.70 7.80 1.38
N PHE A 39 8.10 8.60 0.49
CA PHE A 39 7.84 10.01 0.78
C PHE A 39 6.95 10.18 2.03
N TYR A 40 5.84 9.46 2.09
CA TYR A 40 4.97 9.45 3.26
C TYR A 40 5.69 8.99 4.53
N PHE A 41 6.50 7.94 4.44
CA PHE A 41 7.27 7.41 5.55
C PHE A 41 8.21 8.46 6.14
N VAL A 42 8.98 9.16 5.30
CA VAL A 42 9.90 10.22 5.74
C VAL A 42 9.14 11.36 6.41
N VAL A 43 8.01 11.79 5.83
CA VAL A 43 7.17 12.85 6.41
C VAL A 43 6.61 12.40 7.77
N ALA A 44 6.04 11.20 7.85
CA ALA A 44 5.46 10.68 9.08
C ALA A 44 6.51 10.49 10.18
N LEU A 45 7.70 9.98 9.84
CA LEU A 45 8.83 9.85 10.76
C LEU A 45 9.27 11.22 11.28
N GLY A 46 9.39 12.23 10.40
CA GLY A 46 9.71 13.60 10.79
C GLY A 46 8.68 14.20 11.75
N VAL A 47 7.38 14.02 11.45
CA VAL A 47 6.29 14.47 12.35
C VAL A 47 6.35 13.76 13.70
N ASN A 48 6.62 12.45 13.73
CA ASN A 48 6.77 11.70 14.97
C ASN A 48 7.91 12.25 15.83
N PHE A 49 9.06 12.57 15.24
CA PHE A 49 10.16 13.23 15.96
C PHE A 49 9.78 14.62 16.49
N LEU A 50 9.02 15.40 15.73
CA LEU A 50 8.61 16.75 16.13
C LEU A 50 7.57 16.75 17.27
N LEU A 51 6.71 15.73 17.31
CA LEU A 51 5.58 15.66 18.25
C LEU A 51 5.80 14.65 19.39
N ASP A 52 6.96 14.01 19.46
CA ASP A 52 7.24 12.87 20.35
C ASP A 52 6.14 11.78 20.25
N ALA A 53 5.71 11.51 19.03
CA ALA A 53 4.60 10.60 18.73
C ALA A 53 5.10 9.27 18.14
N ASN A 54 4.23 8.25 18.14
CA ASN A 54 4.52 6.94 17.55
C ASN A 54 3.47 6.52 16.52
N TYR A 55 3.13 7.43 15.60
CA TYR A 55 2.18 7.11 14.53
C TYR A 55 2.80 6.11 13.55
N GLY A 56 2.04 5.07 13.20
CA GLY A 56 2.50 4.00 12.29
C GLY A 56 3.57 3.07 12.89
N TYR A 57 3.79 3.11 14.21
CA TYR A 57 4.82 2.33 14.90
C TYR A 57 6.23 2.55 14.33
N LEU A 58 6.52 3.80 13.94
CA LEU A 58 7.80 4.18 13.34
C LEU A 58 8.88 4.49 14.39
N MET A 59 8.49 4.77 15.63
CA MET A 59 9.41 5.08 16.74
C MET A 59 9.57 3.90 17.69
N ALA A 60 8.51 3.13 17.91
CA ALA A 60 8.54 1.91 18.70
C ALA A 60 7.48 0.92 18.19
N LYS A 61 7.73 -0.37 18.42
CA LYS A 61 6.77 -1.45 18.13
C LYS A 61 5.51 -1.32 19.03
N PRO A 62 4.35 -1.85 18.61
CA PRO A 62 3.18 -1.91 19.48
C PRO A 62 3.45 -2.73 20.74
N GLU A 63 2.84 -2.35 21.86
CA GLU A 63 2.91 -3.12 23.11
C GLU A 63 2.16 -4.46 23.03
N ASN A 64 1.15 -4.52 22.16
CA ASN A 64 0.37 -5.73 21.93
C ASN A 64 1.12 -6.69 20.99
N PRO A 65 1.00 -8.02 21.21
CA PRO A 65 1.63 -9.02 20.36
C PRO A 65 1.33 -8.80 18.88
N SER A 66 2.37 -8.82 18.06
CA SER A 66 2.26 -8.54 16.62
C SER A 66 3.33 -9.26 15.81
N ILE A 67 3.16 -9.27 14.49
CA ILE A 67 4.20 -9.79 13.59
C ILE A 67 5.51 -9.00 13.69
N MET A 68 5.47 -7.77 14.21
CA MET A 68 6.66 -6.93 14.40
C MET A 68 7.57 -7.49 15.50
N ASP A 69 7.07 -8.38 16.36
CA ASP A 69 7.87 -8.98 17.44
C ASP A 69 8.96 -9.91 16.90
N PHE A 70 8.76 -10.45 15.69
CA PHE A 70 9.75 -11.26 14.98
C PHE A 70 10.82 -10.44 14.25
N LEU A 71 10.67 -9.12 14.19
CA LEU A 71 11.58 -8.20 13.49
C LEU A 71 12.70 -7.67 14.41
N GLY A 72 13.74 -7.07 13.85
CA GLY A 72 14.85 -6.48 14.60
C GLY A 72 14.47 -5.33 15.56
N PRO A 73 15.41 -4.83 16.37
CA PRO A 73 15.17 -3.63 17.19
C PRO A 73 15.09 -2.37 16.31
N TRP A 74 14.56 -1.27 16.86
CA TRP A 74 14.58 0.02 16.17
C TRP A 74 16.05 0.47 15.92
N PRO A 75 16.40 1.03 14.75
CA PRO A 75 15.58 1.28 13.55
C PRO A 75 15.58 0.14 12.53
N ARG A 76 16.23 -1.00 12.81
CA ARG A 76 16.40 -2.11 11.86
C ARG A 76 15.08 -2.65 11.30
N TYR A 77 14.05 -2.80 12.14
CA TYR A 77 12.77 -3.32 11.66
C TYR A 77 12.11 -2.41 10.62
N LEU A 78 12.45 -1.11 10.57
CA LEU A 78 11.91 -0.21 9.55
C LEU A 78 12.37 -0.63 8.15
N LEU A 79 13.65 -1.00 8.02
CA LEU A 79 14.19 -1.54 6.77
C LEU A 79 13.56 -2.89 6.42
N GLU A 80 13.34 -3.75 7.43
CA GLU A 80 12.67 -5.04 7.23
C GLU A 80 11.22 -4.83 6.74
N LEU A 81 10.50 -3.86 7.30
CA LEU A 81 9.16 -3.48 6.84
C LEU A 81 9.17 -2.93 5.42
N GLU A 82 10.17 -2.13 5.03
CA GLU A 82 10.30 -1.63 3.66
C GLU A 82 10.44 -2.78 2.65
N VAL A 83 11.27 -3.78 2.98
CA VAL A 83 11.42 -4.98 2.15
C VAL A 83 10.10 -5.75 2.08
N ILE A 84 9.44 -5.98 3.22
CA ILE A 84 8.14 -6.65 3.27
C ILE A 84 7.11 -5.89 2.43
N ALA A 85 7.03 -4.58 2.56
CA ALA A 85 6.09 -3.74 1.80
C ALA A 85 6.35 -3.83 0.29
N PHE A 86 7.61 -3.74 -0.15
CA PHE A 86 7.96 -3.87 -1.56
C PHE A 86 7.58 -5.25 -2.11
N VAL A 87 7.85 -6.32 -1.37
CA VAL A 87 7.46 -7.69 -1.74
C VAL A 87 5.95 -7.79 -1.85
N LEU A 88 5.19 -7.26 -0.88
CA LEU A 88 3.72 -7.28 -0.92
C LEU A 88 3.17 -6.51 -2.13
N PHE A 89 3.69 -5.32 -2.43
CA PHE A 89 3.29 -4.56 -3.61
C PHE A 89 3.56 -5.34 -4.89
N TYR A 90 4.71 -6.00 -4.98
CA TYR A 90 5.04 -6.84 -6.13
C TYR A 90 4.11 -8.04 -6.25
N VAL A 91 3.85 -8.77 -5.16
CA VAL A 91 2.94 -9.92 -5.13
C VAL A 91 1.53 -9.53 -5.56
N LEU A 92 1.02 -8.39 -5.08
CA LEU A 92 -0.29 -7.87 -5.48
C LEU A 92 -0.35 -7.46 -6.96
N TYR A 93 0.79 -7.08 -7.55
CA TYR A 93 0.89 -6.75 -8.97
C TYR A 93 0.98 -7.98 -9.88
N LEU A 94 1.54 -9.11 -9.39
CA LEU A 94 1.81 -10.31 -10.19
C LEU A 94 0.63 -10.79 -11.06
N PRO A 95 -0.63 -10.87 -10.56
CA PRO A 95 -1.77 -11.34 -11.37
C PRO A 95 -2.06 -10.46 -12.59
N PHE A 96 -1.61 -9.20 -12.57
CA PHE A 96 -1.90 -8.21 -13.61
C PHE A 96 -0.74 -7.97 -14.56
N ARG A 97 0.44 -8.57 -14.30
CA ARG A 97 1.63 -8.39 -15.14
C ARG A 97 1.43 -8.86 -16.58
N SER A 98 0.69 -9.94 -16.77
CA SER A 98 0.45 -10.57 -18.09
C SER A 98 -0.97 -10.31 -18.62
N ALA A 99 -1.80 -9.60 -17.85
CA ALA A 99 -3.15 -9.26 -18.29
C ALA A 99 -3.03 -8.21 -19.43
N PRO A 100 -3.65 -8.44 -20.61
CA PRO A 100 -3.75 -7.40 -21.62
C PRO A 100 -4.33 -6.15 -20.98
N GLY A 101 -3.67 -5.01 -21.15
CA GLY A 101 -4.27 -3.71 -20.82
C GLY A 101 -5.59 -3.54 -21.58
N PRO A 102 -6.47 -2.60 -21.19
CA PRO A 102 -7.68 -2.33 -21.95
C PRO A 102 -7.30 -2.15 -23.41
N SER A 103 -7.79 -3.04 -24.29
CA SER A 103 -7.67 -2.84 -25.73
C SER A 103 -8.30 -1.49 -26.03
N ALA A 104 -7.56 -0.59 -26.67
CA ALA A 104 -7.98 0.78 -27.02
C ALA A 104 -9.21 0.83 -27.96
N ASP A 105 -9.85 -0.30 -28.22
CA ASP A 105 -10.88 -0.54 -29.23
C ASP A 105 -12.28 -0.81 -28.61
N ARG A 106 -12.52 -0.33 -27.39
CA ARG A 106 -13.88 -0.29 -26.85
C ARG A 106 -14.38 1.15 -26.89
N ALA A 107 -15.03 1.48 -28.00
CA ALA A 107 -15.86 2.66 -28.13
C ALA A 107 -16.82 2.78 -26.93
N PRO A 108 -17.22 4.00 -26.52
CA PRO A 108 -18.24 4.17 -25.50
C PRO A 108 -19.47 3.37 -25.90
N LEU A 109 -20.00 2.57 -24.98
CA LEU A 109 -21.34 2.01 -25.15
C LEU A 109 -22.30 3.20 -25.13
N GLU A 110 -22.70 3.66 -26.32
CA GLU A 110 -23.88 4.50 -26.46
C GLU A 110 -25.09 3.66 -26.06
N GLU A 111 -25.72 4.02 -24.94
CA GLU A 111 -27.16 3.88 -24.68
C GLU A 111 -27.66 5.13 -23.95
#